data_AF-A0A1B7Z1Y2-F1
#
_entry.id   AF-A0A1B7Z1Y2-F1
#
_cell.length_a   1.000
_cell.length_b   1.000
_cell.length_c   1.000
_cell.angle_alpha   90.00
_cell.angle_beta   90.00
_cell.angle_gamma   90.00
#
_symmetry.space_group_name_H-M   'P 1'
#
loop_
_entity.id
_entity.type
_entity.pdbx_description
1 polymer ?
#
loop_
_entity_poly.entity_id
_entity_poly.type
_entity_poly.pdbx_seq_one_letter_code
_entity_poly.pdbx_strand_id
1 'polypeptide(L)'
;MTTEESILNKIQILITNHFSTPEMAFNFFDENNDHKLTKSEIVKLLKEAEISGFIRGIVSSKLIEGYDKNGDELIDWQEFKAAIAKIKKSDS
;
A
#
# COMPACT_ATOMS: atom_id res chain seq x y z
N MET A 1 8.38 2.04 -16.06
CA MET A 1 8.62 1.80 -14.63
C MET A 1 9.01 3.10 -13.95
N THR A 2 8.00 3.79 -13.43
CA THR A 2 8.13 4.90 -12.50
C THR A 2 8.46 4.39 -11.10
N THR A 3 8.92 5.27 -10.21
CA THR A 3 9.18 4.93 -8.80
C THR A 3 7.94 4.38 -8.10
N GLU A 4 6.76 4.92 -8.43
CA GLU A 4 5.46 4.47 -7.91
C GLU A 4 5.18 3.00 -8.30
N GLU A 5 5.37 2.64 -9.57
CA GLU A 5 5.20 1.26 -10.04
C GLU A 5 6.14 0.28 -9.33
N SER A 6 7.42 0.65 -9.11
CA SER A 6 8.38 -0.21 -8.40
C SER A 6 8.01 -0.42 -6.92
N ILE A 7 7.48 0.63 -6.28
CA ILE A 7 6.99 0.55 -4.89
C ILE A 7 5.80 -0.38 -4.81
N LEU A 8 4.81 -0.16 -5.66
CA LEU A 8 3.60 -0.95 -5.67
C LEU A 8 3.89 -2.42 -6.01
N ASN A 9 4.82 -2.69 -6.93
CA ASN A 9 5.27 -4.05 -7.24
C ASN A 9 5.90 -4.74 -6.00
N LYS A 10 6.75 -4.03 -5.23
CA LYS A 10 7.28 -4.57 -3.96
C LYS A 10 6.17 -4.91 -2.97
N ILE A 11 5.15 -4.06 -2.86
CA ILE A 11 3.98 -4.31 -2.01
C ILE A 11 3.21 -5.54 -2.51
N GLN A 12 3.00 -5.66 -3.81
CA GLN A 12 2.35 -6.84 -4.40
C GLN A 12 3.14 -8.12 -4.13
N ILE A 13 4.46 -8.09 -4.29
CA ILE A 13 5.34 -9.22 -3.98
C ILE A 13 5.20 -9.59 -2.51
N LEU A 14 5.31 -8.63 -1.59
CA LEU A 14 5.10 -8.84 -0.16
C LEU A 14 3.74 -9.51 0.10
N ILE A 15 2.66 -8.97 -0.47
CA ILE A 15 1.32 -9.52 -0.33
C ILE A 15 1.30 -10.97 -0.80
N THR A 16 1.76 -11.25 -2.02
CA THR A 16 1.72 -12.61 -2.58
C THR A 16 2.68 -13.61 -1.92
N ASN A 17 3.74 -13.12 -1.26
CA ASN A 17 4.74 -13.96 -0.60
C ASN A 17 4.39 -14.25 0.87
N HIS A 18 3.83 -13.27 1.59
CA HIS A 18 3.50 -13.39 3.02
C HIS A 18 2.01 -13.66 3.28
N PHE A 19 1.13 -13.32 2.35
CA PHE A 19 -0.32 -13.42 2.49
C PHE A 19 -0.94 -14.13 1.29
N SER A 20 -2.08 -14.81 1.49
CA SER A 20 -2.77 -15.44 0.35
C SER A 20 -3.69 -14.47 -0.38
N THR A 21 -4.12 -13.39 0.26
CA THR A 21 -5.01 -12.38 -0.32
C THR A 21 -4.59 -10.96 0.09
N PRO A 22 -4.87 -9.94 -0.74
CA PRO A 22 -4.65 -8.54 -0.37
C PRO A 22 -5.44 -8.12 0.88
N GLU A 23 -6.58 -8.77 1.14
CA GLU A 23 -7.43 -8.53 2.31
C GLU A 23 -6.73 -8.96 3.60
N MET A 24 -6.06 -10.12 3.59
CA MET A 24 -5.27 -10.56 4.74
C MET A 24 -4.10 -9.63 5.02
N ALA A 25 -3.42 -9.14 3.98
CA ALA A 25 -2.36 -8.17 4.15
C ALA A 25 -2.92 -6.85 4.72
N PHE A 26 -4.02 -6.35 4.17
CA PHE A 26 -4.68 -5.14 4.64
C PHE A 26 -5.05 -5.26 6.13
N ASN A 27 -5.75 -6.33 6.52
CA ASN A 27 -6.15 -6.58 7.90
C ASN A 27 -4.96 -6.85 8.84
N PHE A 28 -3.81 -7.28 8.31
CA PHE A 28 -2.60 -7.43 9.11
C PHE A 28 -1.93 -6.09 9.43
N PHE A 29 -2.01 -5.13 8.52
CA PHE A 29 -1.43 -3.80 8.70
C PHE A 29 -2.39 -2.81 9.38
N ASP A 30 -3.69 -3.05 9.30
CA ASP A 30 -4.74 -2.35 10.05
C ASP A 30 -4.70 -2.79 11.53
N GLU A 31 -3.86 -2.12 12.33
CA GLU A 31 -3.65 -2.47 13.73
C GLU A 31 -4.80 -2.01 14.62
N ASN A 32 -5.43 -0.89 14.27
CA ASN A 32 -6.57 -0.34 15.01
C ASN A 32 -7.92 -0.93 14.59
N ASN A 33 -7.95 -1.77 13.56
CA ASN A 33 -9.13 -2.45 13.00
C ASN A 33 -10.23 -1.45 12.58
N ASP A 34 -9.83 -0.27 12.11
CA ASP A 34 -10.76 0.76 11.64
C ASP A 34 -11.14 0.59 10.15
N HIS A 35 -10.65 -0.48 9.52
CA HIS A 35 -10.78 -0.80 8.10
C HIS A 35 -10.13 0.26 7.19
N LYS A 36 -9.13 0.98 7.71
CA LYS A 36 -8.34 1.97 7.00
C LYS A 36 -6.88 1.81 7.37
N LEU A 37 -6.01 2.26 6.47
CA LEU A 37 -4.58 2.31 6.72
C LEU A 37 -4.18 3.77 6.90
N THR A 38 -3.75 4.09 8.10
CA THR A 38 -3.11 5.37 8.40
C THR A 38 -1.73 5.45 7.74
N LYS A 39 -1.21 6.67 7.61
CA LYS A 39 0.16 6.90 7.14
C LYS A 39 1.19 6.05 7.90
N SER A 40 1.02 5.89 9.21
CA SER A 40 1.91 5.11 10.06
C SER A 40 1.88 3.62 9.72
N GLU A 41 0.71 3.07 9.44
CA GLU A 41 0.52 1.66 9.04
C GLU A 41 1.03 1.41 7.62
N ILE A 42 0.81 2.36 6.71
CA ILE A 42 1.43 2.32 5.37
C ILE A 42 2.96 2.32 5.49
N VAL A 43 3.55 3.14 6.37
CA VAL A 43 5.00 3.11 6.60
C VAL A 43 5.48 1.74 7.10
N LYS A 44 4.70 1.05 7.94
CA LYS A 44 4.99 -0.33 8.37
C LYS A 44 4.90 -1.31 7.20
N LEU A 45 3.87 -1.22 6.38
CA LEU A 45 3.72 -2.02 5.16
C LEU A 45 4.91 -1.83 4.21
N LEU A 46 5.33 -0.58 3.98
CA LEU A 46 6.50 -0.27 3.16
C LEU A 46 7.79 -0.82 3.77
N LYS A 47 7.89 -0.87 5.10
CA LYS A 47 9.03 -1.46 5.79
C LYS A 47 9.10 -2.96 5.54
N GLU A 48 7.98 -3.67 5.66
CA GLU A 48 7.91 -5.10 5.35
C GLU A 48 8.19 -5.37 3.86
N ALA A 49 7.78 -4.48 2.96
CA ALA A 49 8.08 -4.56 1.52
C ALA A 49 9.55 -4.25 1.16
N GLU A 50 10.44 -4.21 2.15
CA GLU A 50 11.87 -3.90 2.01
C GLU A 50 12.11 -2.57 1.27
N ILE A 51 11.29 -1.55 1.58
CA ILE A 51 11.48 -0.19 1.08
C ILE A 51 12.37 0.58 2.06
N SER A 52 13.37 1.25 1.51
CA SER A 52 14.37 2.00 2.27
C SER A 52 13.72 3.05 3.17
N GLY A 53 14.13 3.07 4.44
CA GLY A 53 13.58 3.97 5.46
C GLY A 53 13.66 5.46 5.11
N PHE A 54 14.66 5.85 4.31
CA PHE A 54 14.82 7.22 3.83
C PHE A 54 13.67 7.71 2.95
N ILE A 55 13.03 6.80 2.20
CA ILE A 55 11.96 7.16 1.26
C ILE A 55 10.57 6.80 1.76
N ARG A 56 10.43 5.94 2.78
CA ARG A 56 9.12 5.48 3.28
C ARG A 56 8.16 6.63 3.65
N GLY A 57 8.67 7.71 4.26
CA GLY A 57 7.85 8.88 4.60
C GLY A 57 7.29 9.61 3.38
N ILE A 58 8.10 9.76 2.33
CA ILE A 58 7.69 10.40 1.07
C ILE A 58 6.74 9.48 0.30
N VAL A 59 7.07 8.19 0.27
CA VAL A 59 6.29 7.18 -0.45
C VAL A 59 4.92 6.99 0.17
N SER A 60 4.82 6.90 1.50
CA SER A 60 3.52 6.80 2.18
C SER A 60 2.63 8.00 1.87
N SER A 61 3.17 9.22 1.92
CA SER A 61 2.46 10.42 1.49
C SER A 61 1.99 10.33 0.04
N LYS A 62 2.87 9.95 -0.89
CA LYS A 62 2.50 9.82 -2.31
C LYS A 62 1.44 8.75 -2.57
N LEU A 63 1.48 7.64 -1.84
CA LEU A 63 0.47 6.60 -1.94
C LEU A 63 -0.88 7.13 -1.46
N ILE A 64 -0.92 7.82 -0.32
CA ILE A 64 -2.13 8.48 0.16
C ILE A 64 -2.62 9.48 -0.90
N GLU A 65 -1.81 10.44 -1.30
CA GLU A 65 -2.18 11.46 -2.30
C GLU A 65 -2.68 10.87 -3.65
N GLY A 66 -2.17 9.71 -4.07
CA GLY A 66 -2.56 9.07 -5.33
C GLY A 66 -3.85 8.25 -5.24
N TYR A 67 -4.13 7.66 -4.08
CA TYR A 67 -5.17 6.64 -3.92
C TYR A 67 -6.30 7.04 -2.98
N ASP A 68 -6.06 7.96 -2.05
CA ASP A 68 -7.09 8.61 -1.26
C ASP A 68 -8.06 9.36 -2.20
N LYS A 69 -9.28 8.84 -2.31
CA LYS A 69 -10.39 9.39 -3.10
C LYS A 69 -11.38 10.12 -2.22
N ASN A 70 -11.49 9.72 -0.97
CA ASN A 70 -12.46 10.26 -0.04
C ASN A 70 -11.94 11.54 0.67
N GLY A 71 -10.63 11.79 0.61
CA GLY A 71 -9.93 12.96 1.14
C GLY A 71 -9.71 12.92 2.66
N ASP A 72 -9.67 11.73 3.26
CA ASP A 72 -9.51 11.56 4.71
C ASP A 72 -8.06 11.32 5.16
N GLU A 73 -7.10 11.41 4.24
CA GLU A 73 -5.67 11.13 4.45
C GLU A 73 -5.37 9.70 4.91
N LEU A 74 -6.32 8.79 4.75
CA LEU A 74 -6.22 7.36 5.02
C LEU A 74 -6.45 6.59 3.72
N ILE A 75 -6.09 5.31 3.73
CA ILE A 75 -6.39 4.39 2.62
C ILE A 75 -7.39 3.36 3.11
N ASP A 76 -8.63 3.44 2.63
CA ASP A 76 -9.63 2.42 2.90
C ASP A 76 -9.43 1.17 2.02
N TRP A 77 -10.17 0.11 2.32
CA TRP A 77 -10.08 -1.16 1.59
C TRP A 77 -10.32 -1.01 0.07
N GLN A 78 -11.25 -0.13 -0.35
CA GLN A 78 -11.54 0.07 -1.77
C GLN A 78 -10.38 0.77 -2.47
N GLU A 79 -9.80 1.79 -1.82
CA GLU A 79 -8.64 2.55 -2.30
C GLU A 79 -7.38 1.67 -2.37
N PHE A 80 -7.15 0.85 -1.35
CA PHE A 80 -6.06 -0.14 -1.32
C PHE A 80 -6.19 -1.12 -2.48
N LYS A 81 -7.39 -1.68 -2.70
CA LYS A 81 -7.63 -2.60 -3.81
C LYS A 81 -7.40 -1.93 -5.16
N ALA A 82 -7.78 -0.66 -5.31
CA ALA A 82 -7.49 0.12 -6.52
C ALA A 82 -5.99 0.31 -6.73
N ALA A 83 -5.22 0.52 -5.66
CA ALA A 83 -3.76 0.61 -5.71
C ALA A 83 -3.12 -0.67 -6.23
N ILE A 84 -3.49 -1.82 -5.66
CA ILE A 84 -2.97 -3.12 -6.10
C ILE A 84 -3.44 -3.48 -7.53
N ALA A 85 -4.69 -3.17 -7.87
CA ALA A 85 -5.24 -3.45 -9.20
C ALA A 85 -4.58 -2.62 -10.31
N LYS A 86 -4.12 -1.40 -10.01
CA LYS A 86 -3.42 -0.54 -10.97
C LYS A 86 -2.11 -1.19 -11.46
N ILE A 87 -1.41 -1.92 -10.60
CA ILE A 87 -0.17 -2.63 -10.92
C ILE A 87 -0.43 -3.72 -11.96
N LYS A 88 -1.46 -4.54 -11.72
CA LYS A 88 -1.83 -5.67 -12.60
C LYS A 88 -2.17 -5.23 -14.02
N LYS A 89 -2.55 -3.97 -14.22
CA LYS A 89 -2.96 -3.42 -15.52
C LYS A 89 -1.83 -2.76 -16.31
N SER A 90 -0.71 -2.40 -15.67
CA SER A 90 0.45 -1.79 -16.34
C SER A 90 1.40 -2.80 -16.98
N ASP A 91 1.30 -4.08 -16.64
CA ASP A 91 2.09 -5.20 -17.20
C ASP A 91 1.38 -5.95 -18.36
N SER A 92 0.29 -5.40 -18.92
CA SER A 92 -0.48 -6.00 -20.05
C SER A 92 -0.55 -5.10 -21.27
#